data_AF-A0A538S7U2-F1
#
_entry.id   AF-A0A538S7U2-F1
#
_cell.length_a   1.000
_cell.length_b   1.000
_cell.length_c   1.000
_cell.angle_alpha   90.00
_cell.angle_beta   90.00
_cell.angle_gamma   90.00
#
_symmetry.space_group_name_H-M   'P 1'
#
loop_
_entity.id
_entity.type
_entity.pdbx_description
1 polymer ?
#
loop_
_entity_poly.entity_id
_entity_poly.type
_entity_poly.pdbx_seq_one_letter_code
_entity_poly.pdbx_strand_id
1 'polypeptide(L)'
;MSRTDPTGALGPARRDPSVSLDPAAGRIRESYVQGGVEMAPPMVSDLDSYSTLLTQRSYRKLWKDSSRETRSISRAGQKRTSGLLHYELPPMFKVPRQLRGLLGDGAPNIDVSGSETITLSGISDWTVRPQNSVVSEHKRPSAFPSLEMKQDLQVNLTGSIGDKIKVDVDQSSNVQTNLDNKVKLRYEGDEDDMIKSVDLGNTNLSLQGASIRQEGLFGVKTVAKLGNVDLVTIASKQEGKSETSRFTPSGEKRQVKVPDLDYIKRTYFLISDHRMTWDRASLRVFKDDAIASTIANKTRGLVRLDPTRDSTSTGQAQVHGTFTVLQPGLDYELIFPYQSTSTTTTEIPVLKMRYPLNTTDLLAVTYVENIGGVQTPIGNPDPNVENPSQQKPASNYLLKMIKPTFEMLPEVPGGRYDPAATARSS
;
A
#
# COMPACT_ATOMS: atom_id res chain seq x y z
N MET A 1 31.90 54.89 -4.17
CA MET A 1 33.28 54.36 -4.04
C MET A 1 33.40 53.11 -4.90
N SER A 2 34.15 53.20 -5.99
CA SER A 2 34.36 52.12 -6.97
C SER A 2 35.48 51.20 -6.48
N ARG A 3 35.25 49.89 -6.44
CA ARG A 3 36.30 48.88 -6.19
C ARG A 3 37.09 48.69 -7.48
N THR A 4 38.36 49.08 -7.47
CA THR A 4 39.35 48.74 -8.50
C THR A 4 39.92 47.35 -8.22
N ASP A 5 39.91 46.51 -9.26
CA ASP A 5 40.52 45.18 -9.33
C ASP A 5 42.04 45.31 -9.62
N PRO A 6 42.97 44.58 -8.97
CA PRO A 6 44.42 44.76 -9.12
C PRO A 6 45.03 44.32 -10.46
N THR A 7 44.24 43.92 -11.45
CA THR A 7 44.73 43.37 -12.72
C THR A 7 44.56 44.29 -13.94
N GLY A 8 44.06 45.52 -13.75
CA GLY A 8 43.96 46.50 -14.85
C GLY A 8 42.99 46.15 -15.98
N ALA A 9 42.30 45.00 -15.89
CA ALA A 9 41.24 44.65 -16.82
C ALA A 9 39.96 45.38 -16.42
N LEU A 10 39.61 46.43 -17.16
CA LEU A 10 38.25 46.97 -17.17
C LEU A 10 37.30 45.84 -17.58
N GLY A 11 36.63 45.21 -16.61
CA GLY A 11 35.49 44.35 -16.90
C GLY A 11 34.47 45.18 -17.70
N PRO A 12 34.07 44.78 -18.92
CA PRO A 12 33.32 45.70 -19.76
C PRO A 12 31.95 45.93 -19.15
N ALA A 13 31.63 47.20 -18.92
CA ALA A 13 30.26 47.68 -18.86
C ALA A 13 29.63 47.40 -20.23
N ARG A 14 29.02 46.22 -20.40
CA ARG A 14 28.35 45.88 -21.65
C ARG A 14 27.05 46.68 -21.73
N ARG A 15 27.15 47.87 -22.34
CA ARG A 15 26.00 48.57 -22.95
C ARG A 15 25.45 47.74 -24.10
N ASP A 16 24.21 48.04 -24.46
CA ASP A 16 23.44 47.33 -25.47
C ASP A 16 24.22 47.19 -26.80
N PRO A 17 24.18 46.02 -27.46
CA PRO A 17 24.91 45.79 -28.69
C PRO A 17 24.35 46.63 -29.85
N SER A 18 25.20 46.97 -30.81
CA SER A 18 24.75 47.52 -32.09
C SER A 18 24.35 46.37 -33.02
N VAL A 19 23.17 46.49 -33.64
CA VAL A 19 22.56 45.44 -34.46
C VAL A 19 22.31 46.01 -35.85
N SER A 20 22.80 45.31 -36.88
CA SER A 20 22.54 45.64 -38.28
C SER A 20 21.99 44.42 -39.01
N LEU A 21 21.01 44.65 -39.89
CA LEU A 21 20.45 43.64 -40.78
C LEU A 21 21.09 43.80 -42.16
N ASP A 22 21.57 42.71 -42.75
CA ASP A 22 21.88 42.63 -44.17
C ASP A 22 20.64 42.10 -44.91
N PRO A 23 19.87 42.96 -45.62
CA PRO A 23 18.64 42.56 -46.28
C PRO A 23 18.87 41.67 -47.51
N ALA A 24 20.07 41.66 -48.10
CA ALA A 24 20.38 40.81 -49.26
C ALA A 24 20.75 39.38 -48.82
N ALA A 25 21.46 39.25 -47.69
CA ALA A 25 21.87 37.95 -47.15
C ALA A 25 20.90 37.36 -46.12
N GLY A 26 19.94 38.15 -45.62
CA GLY A 26 19.00 37.73 -44.56
C GLY A 26 19.68 37.47 -43.21
N ARG A 27 20.87 38.05 -42.98
CA ARG A 27 21.69 37.81 -41.79
C ARG A 27 21.69 39.01 -40.87
N ILE A 28 21.69 38.74 -39.58
CA ILE A 28 21.81 39.73 -38.51
C ILE A 28 23.24 39.72 -38.02
N ARG A 29 23.86 40.91 -37.98
CA ARG A 29 25.19 41.13 -37.39
C ARG A 29 25.02 41.92 -36.09
N GLU A 30 25.43 41.32 -34.98
CA GLU A 30 25.49 41.93 -33.65
C GLU A 30 26.96 42.25 -33.33
N SER A 31 27.28 43.52 -33.05
CA SER A 31 28.64 43.94 -32.68
C SER A 31 28.66 44.79 -31.40
N TYR A 32 29.70 44.57 -30.59
CA TYR A 32 29.92 45.32 -29.35
C TYR A 32 30.97 46.39 -29.61
N VAL A 33 30.55 47.65 -29.76
CA VAL A 33 31.45 48.77 -30.04
C VAL A 33 31.58 49.65 -28.80
N GLN A 34 32.81 49.98 -28.39
CA GLN A 34 33.08 50.95 -27.33
C GLN A 34 34.18 51.92 -27.78
N GLY A 35 33.89 53.22 -27.75
CA GLY A 35 34.84 54.25 -28.20
C GLY A 35 35.24 54.15 -29.67
N GLY A 36 34.38 53.57 -30.52
CA GLY A 36 34.66 53.35 -31.95
C GLY A 36 35.45 52.09 -32.27
N VAL A 37 35.79 51.27 -31.27
CA VAL A 37 36.53 50.01 -31.45
C VAL A 37 35.60 48.83 -31.14
N GLU A 38 35.61 47.80 -32.00
CA GLU A 38 34.91 46.54 -31.74
C GLU A 38 35.61 45.80 -30.58
N MET A 39 34.86 45.54 -29.51
CA MET A 39 35.35 44.93 -28.27
C MET A 39 35.32 43.40 -28.30
N ALA A 40 34.63 42.81 -29.28
CA ALA A 40 34.54 41.37 -29.46
C ALA A 40 34.19 41.05 -30.93
N PRO A 41 34.53 39.86 -31.43
CA PRO A 41 34.11 39.42 -32.77
C PRO A 41 32.59 39.54 -32.93
N PRO A 42 32.10 40.09 -34.05
CA PRO A 42 30.68 40.25 -34.28
C PRO A 42 30.01 38.88 -34.44
N MET A 43 28.84 38.72 -33.82
CA MET A 43 28.03 37.54 -33.98
C MET A 43 27.16 37.70 -35.23
N VAL A 44 27.25 36.77 -36.17
CA VAL A 44 26.40 36.75 -37.36
C VAL A 44 25.50 35.53 -37.28
N SER A 45 24.19 35.75 -37.31
CA SER A 45 23.19 34.67 -37.26
C SER A 45 22.05 34.95 -38.22
N ASP A 46 21.26 33.92 -38.53
CA ASP A 46 19.95 34.13 -39.16
C ASP A 46 18.96 34.77 -38.16
N LEU A 47 17.81 35.19 -38.69
CA LEU A 47 16.76 35.84 -37.92
C LEU A 47 16.20 34.92 -36.81
N ASP A 48 16.04 33.64 -37.08
CA ASP A 48 15.41 32.68 -36.18
C ASP A 48 16.30 32.39 -34.96
N SER A 49 17.58 32.09 -35.22
CA SER A 49 18.62 31.91 -34.21
C SER A 49 18.82 33.17 -33.38
N TYR A 50 18.78 34.35 -34.01
CA TYR A 50 18.89 35.62 -33.30
C TYR A 50 17.69 35.88 -32.40
N SER A 51 16.47 35.58 -32.86
CA SER A 51 15.24 35.75 -32.09
C SER A 51 15.23 34.84 -30.84
N THR A 52 15.68 33.60 -31.00
CA THR A 52 15.82 32.63 -29.91
C THR A 52 16.83 33.13 -28.88
N LEU A 53 17.98 33.63 -29.34
CA LEU A 53 19.01 34.20 -28.47
C LEU A 53 18.52 35.43 -27.70
N LEU A 54 17.81 36.34 -28.36
CA LEU A 54 17.20 37.51 -27.72
C LEU A 54 16.21 37.10 -26.64
N THR A 55 15.38 36.10 -26.91
CA THR A 55 14.40 35.56 -25.96
C THR A 55 15.08 34.95 -24.74
N GLN A 56 16.16 34.18 -24.95
CA GLN A 56 16.94 33.61 -23.85
C GLN A 56 17.60 34.70 -22.99
N ARG A 57 18.15 35.75 -23.63
CA ARG A 57 18.77 36.89 -22.95
C ARG A 57 17.75 37.71 -22.16
N SER A 58 16.59 37.99 -22.74
CA SER A 58 15.52 38.75 -22.07
C SER A 58 14.98 37.99 -20.86
N TYR A 59 14.74 36.68 -21.00
CA TYR A 59 14.32 35.83 -19.88
C TYR A 59 15.35 35.81 -18.75
N ARG A 60 16.64 35.62 -19.07
CA ARG A 60 17.72 35.65 -18.07
C ARG A 60 17.83 37.00 -17.37
N LYS A 61 17.66 38.11 -18.10
CA LYS A 61 17.65 39.46 -17.53
C LYS A 61 16.49 39.64 -16.56
N LEU A 62 15.27 39.28 -16.98
CA LEU A 62 14.07 39.32 -16.14
C LEU A 62 14.24 38.48 -14.86
N TRP A 63 14.78 37.27 -14.97
CA TRP A 63 15.07 36.42 -13.81
C TRP A 63 16.09 37.05 -12.86
N LYS A 64 17.16 37.63 -13.40
CA LYS A 64 18.21 38.27 -12.59
C LYS A 64 17.68 39.50 -11.87
N ASP A 65 16.89 40.32 -12.55
CA ASP A 65 16.29 41.53 -11.98
C ASP A 65 15.25 41.17 -10.91
N SER A 66 14.35 40.21 -11.21
CA SER A 66 13.40 39.64 -10.25
C SER A 66 14.10 39.08 -9.00
N SER A 67 15.13 38.25 -9.15
CA SER A 67 15.86 37.66 -8.01
C SER A 67 16.56 38.70 -7.11
N ARG A 68 16.91 39.86 -7.66
CA ARG A 68 17.55 40.96 -6.91
C ARG A 68 16.52 41.76 -6.11
N GLU A 69 15.33 41.94 -6.65
CA GLU A 69 14.21 42.61 -5.98
C GLU A 69 13.57 41.74 -4.90
N THR A 70 13.41 40.44 -5.14
CA THR A 70 12.94 39.49 -4.09
C THR A 70 13.93 39.41 -2.91
N ARG A 71 15.23 39.63 -3.16
CA ARG A 71 16.28 39.68 -2.13
C ARG A 71 16.41 41.05 -1.42
N SER A 72 16.00 42.15 -2.03
CA SER A 72 16.10 43.49 -1.41
C SER A 72 14.94 43.75 -0.43
N ILE A 73 13.78 43.14 -0.66
CA ILE A 73 12.61 43.24 0.24
C ILE A 73 12.85 42.42 1.53
N SER A 74 13.65 41.36 1.50
CA SER A 74 13.99 40.55 2.69
C SER A 74 15.04 41.18 3.63
N ARG A 75 15.66 42.32 3.25
CA ARG A 75 16.61 43.07 4.11
C ARG A 75 15.99 44.25 4.86
N ALA A 76 14.79 44.70 4.51
CA ALA A 76 14.06 45.69 5.30
C ALA A 76 13.54 44.99 6.56
N GLY A 77 14.29 45.13 7.66
CA GLY A 77 14.17 44.30 8.86
C GLY A 77 12.77 44.28 9.49
N GLN A 78 12.08 43.16 9.32
CA GLN A 78 11.18 42.63 10.34
C GLN A 78 11.44 41.12 10.48
N LYS A 79 12.10 40.74 11.58
CA LYS A 79 12.01 39.37 12.09
C LYS A 79 10.54 39.10 12.38
N ARG A 80 9.91 38.23 11.60
CA ARG A 80 8.64 37.60 11.98
C ARG A 80 8.81 36.09 12.00
N THR A 81 8.40 35.56 13.14
CA THR A 81 8.20 34.16 13.44
C THR A 81 7.20 33.55 12.45
N SER A 82 7.55 32.38 11.94
CA SER A 82 6.68 31.33 11.36
C SER A 82 5.17 31.63 11.37
N GLY A 83 4.58 31.81 10.19
CA GLY A 83 3.13 31.85 10.01
C GLY A 83 2.70 32.76 8.87
N LEU A 84 2.20 32.15 7.79
CA LEU A 84 1.49 32.75 6.64
C LEU A 84 2.36 33.56 5.67
N LEU A 85 2.86 32.87 4.63
CA LEU A 85 3.32 33.53 3.41
C LEU A 85 2.07 33.99 2.64
N HIS A 86 1.62 35.22 2.88
CA HIS A 86 0.82 35.95 1.89
C HIS A 86 1.81 36.84 1.14
N TYR A 87 2.19 36.41 -0.05
CA TYR A 87 3.15 37.11 -0.89
C TYR A 87 2.39 37.66 -2.10
N GLU A 88 1.83 38.86 -1.98
CA GLU A 88 1.47 39.64 -3.15
C GLU A 88 2.77 39.94 -3.89
N LEU A 89 2.96 39.31 -5.05
CA LEU A 89 4.09 39.63 -5.91
C LEU A 89 3.98 41.13 -6.26
N PRO A 90 5.03 41.95 -6.06
CA PRO A 90 4.99 43.34 -6.50
C PRO A 90 4.66 43.37 -8.01
N PRO A 91 4.02 44.43 -8.53
CA PRO A 91 3.45 44.51 -9.89
C PRO A 91 4.48 44.50 -11.05
N MET A 92 5.56 43.77 -10.91
CA MET A 92 6.72 43.72 -11.81
C MET A 92 6.67 42.53 -12.74
N PHE A 93 5.60 42.41 -13.52
CA PHE A 93 5.61 41.67 -14.77
C PHE A 93 4.63 42.33 -15.74
N LYS A 94 5.05 43.38 -16.44
CA LYS A 94 4.31 43.79 -17.64
C LYS A 94 4.58 42.72 -18.69
N VAL A 95 3.52 42.05 -19.15
CA VAL A 95 3.59 41.09 -20.24
C VAL A 95 4.39 41.73 -21.39
N PRO A 96 5.53 41.13 -21.81
CA PRO A 96 6.34 41.64 -22.90
C PRO A 96 5.47 41.85 -24.13
N ARG A 97 5.72 42.91 -24.92
CA ARG A 97 4.88 43.22 -26.10
C ARG A 97 4.74 42.03 -27.07
N GLN A 98 5.77 41.18 -27.13
CA GLN A 98 5.82 39.98 -27.96
C GLN A 98 4.87 38.88 -27.48
N LEU A 99 4.47 38.87 -26.20
CA LEU A 99 3.64 37.82 -25.60
C LEU A 99 2.19 38.27 -25.37
N ARG A 100 1.86 39.54 -25.63
CA ARG A 100 0.50 40.10 -25.43
C ARG A 100 -0.58 39.37 -26.24
N GLY A 101 -0.28 38.96 -27.47
CA GLY A 101 -1.24 38.21 -28.30
C GLY A 101 -1.64 36.85 -27.70
N LEU A 102 -0.75 36.24 -26.91
CA LEU A 102 -0.95 34.93 -26.29
C LEU A 102 -1.35 35.01 -24.81
N LEU A 103 -0.97 36.07 -24.11
CA LEU A 103 -1.19 36.20 -22.65
C LEU A 103 -2.27 37.26 -22.30
N GLY A 104 -2.63 38.13 -23.23
CA GLY A 104 -3.50 39.29 -22.98
C GLY A 104 -2.71 40.53 -22.53
N ASP A 105 -3.45 41.63 -22.33
CA ASP A 105 -2.89 42.93 -21.95
C ASP A 105 -2.88 43.18 -20.44
N GLY A 106 -3.58 42.34 -19.66
CA GLY A 106 -3.62 42.39 -18.20
C GLY A 106 -2.27 42.12 -17.51
N ALA A 107 -2.12 42.67 -16.30
CA ALA A 107 -0.99 42.34 -15.43
C ALA A 107 -1.19 40.95 -14.78
N PRO A 108 -0.13 40.18 -14.52
CA PRO A 108 -0.22 38.97 -13.74
C PRO A 108 -0.65 39.28 -12.31
N ASN A 109 -1.64 38.53 -11.83
CA ASN A 109 -2.10 38.55 -10.45
C ASN A 109 -2.11 37.12 -9.93
N ILE A 110 -1.12 36.77 -9.11
CA ILE A 110 -0.96 35.42 -8.56
C ILE A 110 -0.90 35.55 -7.06
N ASP A 111 -1.88 34.94 -6.38
CA ASP A 111 -1.90 34.75 -4.94
C ASP A 111 -1.32 33.37 -4.63
N VAL A 112 -0.35 33.34 -3.72
CA VAL A 112 0.25 32.11 -3.20
C VAL A 112 0.09 32.12 -1.69
N SER A 113 -0.53 31.06 -1.18
CA SER A 113 -0.73 30.84 0.25
C SER A 113 -0.37 29.40 0.62
N GLY A 114 0.06 29.17 1.86
CA GLY A 114 0.50 27.84 2.26
C GLY A 114 1.45 27.80 3.45
N SER A 115 1.94 26.61 3.75
CA SER A 115 2.96 26.34 4.75
C SER A 115 3.96 25.30 4.25
N GLU A 116 5.21 25.47 4.66
CA GLU A 116 6.28 24.51 4.44
C GLU A 116 6.99 24.29 5.77
N THR A 117 7.08 23.05 6.21
CA THR A 117 7.80 22.64 7.43
C THR A 117 8.86 21.63 7.06
N ILE A 118 10.12 21.93 7.38
CA ILE A 118 11.24 21.01 7.18
C ILE A 118 11.73 20.57 8.56
N THR A 119 11.65 19.26 8.82
CA THR A 119 12.15 18.63 10.05
C THR A 119 13.39 17.82 9.72
N LEU A 120 14.49 18.10 10.41
CA LEU A 120 15.73 17.34 10.32
C LEU A 120 15.94 16.58 11.63
N SER A 121 15.90 15.26 11.59
CA SER A 121 16.17 14.36 12.72
C SER A 121 17.45 13.56 12.51
N GLY A 122 18.16 13.27 13.60
CA GLY A 122 19.36 12.43 13.60
C GLY A 122 19.25 11.38 14.71
N ILE A 123 19.34 10.10 14.37
CA ILE A 123 19.35 9.00 15.35
C ILE A 123 20.73 8.35 15.33
N SER A 124 21.35 8.22 16.52
CA SER A 124 22.67 7.61 16.71
C SER A 124 22.54 6.35 17.56
N ASP A 125 22.56 5.18 16.93
CA ASP A 125 22.50 3.87 17.60
C ASP A 125 23.90 3.42 18.11
N TRP A 126 24.51 4.22 18.97
CA TRP A 126 25.78 3.84 19.61
C TRP A 126 25.52 3.02 20.88
N THR A 127 25.74 1.71 20.82
CA THR A 127 25.73 0.83 22.00
C THR A 127 27.16 0.41 22.37
N VAL A 128 27.61 0.74 23.58
CA VAL A 128 28.87 0.21 24.12
C VAL A 128 28.65 -1.28 24.45
N ARG A 129 29.29 -2.16 23.69
CA ARG A 129 29.12 -3.61 23.85
C ARG A 129 29.96 -4.13 25.04
N PRO A 130 29.37 -4.90 25.98
CA PRO A 130 30.16 -5.69 26.93
C PRO A 130 30.85 -6.85 26.22
N GLN A 131 32.00 -7.26 26.76
CA GLN A 131 33.09 -7.99 26.09
C GLN A 131 32.77 -9.42 25.60
N ASN A 132 31.55 -9.96 25.83
CA ASN A 132 31.19 -11.37 25.58
C ASN A 132 29.92 -11.58 24.71
N SER A 133 29.64 -10.74 23.70
CA SER A 133 28.49 -10.97 22.80
C SER A 133 28.87 -11.68 21.49
N VAL A 134 28.18 -12.78 21.18
CA VAL A 134 28.37 -13.60 19.97
C VAL A 134 27.82 -12.85 18.75
N VAL A 135 28.58 -12.86 17.65
CA VAL A 135 28.36 -12.03 16.46
C VAL A 135 27.26 -12.61 15.57
N SER A 136 26.19 -11.83 15.36
CA SER A 136 25.33 -11.95 14.17
C SER A 136 25.60 -10.76 13.25
N GLU A 137 26.05 -11.05 12.03
CA GLU A 137 26.83 -10.17 11.14
C GLU A 137 26.02 -9.14 10.32
N HIS A 138 24.98 -8.50 10.86
CA HIS A 138 24.07 -7.72 9.99
C HIS A 138 23.84 -6.24 10.34
N LYS A 139 24.36 -5.72 11.46
CA LYS A 139 24.35 -4.26 11.70
C LYS A 139 25.64 -3.80 12.39
N ARG A 140 26.53 -3.19 11.60
CA ARG A 140 27.69 -2.44 12.13
C ARG A 140 27.14 -1.17 12.81
N PRO A 141 27.44 -0.90 14.08
CA PRO A 141 27.09 0.37 14.70
C PRO A 141 27.81 1.50 13.94
N SER A 142 27.06 2.46 13.41
CA SER A 142 27.63 3.66 12.78
C SER A 142 27.77 4.74 13.84
N ALA A 143 28.97 5.31 13.99
CA ALA A 143 29.20 6.48 14.84
C ALA A 143 28.61 7.78 14.25
N PHE A 144 28.23 7.76 12.97
CA PHE A 144 27.53 8.87 12.32
C PHE A 144 26.01 8.63 12.41
N PRO A 145 25.23 9.63 12.89
CA PRO A 145 23.78 9.51 12.99
C PRO A 145 23.16 9.36 11.60
N SER A 146 22.12 8.54 11.48
CA SER A 146 21.28 8.56 10.28
C SER A 146 20.49 9.86 10.27
N LEU A 147 20.73 10.69 9.26
CA LEU A 147 19.99 11.93 9.05
C LEU A 147 18.71 11.63 8.27
N GLU A 148 17.58 11.95 8.86
CA GLU A 148 16.27 11.90 8.21
C GLU A 148 15.76 13.32 8.03
N MET A 149 15.43 13.67 6.80
CA MET A 149 14.82 14.95 6.46
C MET A 149 13.38 14.69 6.05
N LYS A 150 12.43 15.25 6.80
CA LYS A 150 11.01 15.21 6.48
C LYS A 150 10.54 16.61 6.08
N GLN A 151 9.84 16.71 4.96
CA GLN A 151 9.26 17.96 4.46
C GLN A 151 7.74 17.82 4.39
N ASP A 152 7.04 18.68 5.11
CA ASP A 152 5.59 18.81 5.10
C ASP A 152 5.23 20.11 4.35
N LEU A 153 4.72 19.98 3.13
CA LEU A 153 4.39 21.08 2.23
C LEU A 153 2.88 21.14 1.99
N GLN A 154 2.30 22.34 2.10
CA GLN A 154 0.92 22.66 1.74
C GLN A 154 0.94 23.98 0.96
N VAL A 155 0.56 23.96 -0.32
CA VAL A 155 0.58 25.13 -1.20
C VAL A 155 -0.75 25.25 -1.92
N ASN A 156 -1.33 26.45 -1.85
CA ASN A 156 -2.47 26.89 -2.64
C ASN A 156 -2.03 28.09 -3.46
N LEU A 157 -2.15 28.01 -4.77
CA LEU A 157 -1.84 29.08 -5.69
C LEU A 157 -3.04 29.31 -6.59
N THR A 158 -3.52 30.55 -6.64
CA THR A 158 -4.62 30.94 -7.54
C THR A 158 -4.29 32.26 -8.19
N GLY A 159 -4.65 32.42 -9.46
CA GLY A 159 -4.38 33.67 -10.14
C GLY A 159 -4.66 33.66 -11.63
N SER A 160 -4.38 34.80 -12.25
CA SER A 160 -4.41 34.95 -13.70
C SER A 160 -3.13 35.62 -14.20
N ILE A 161 -2.73 35.24 -15.42
CA ILE A 161 -1.65 35.91 -16.16
C ILE A 161 -2.34 36.61 -17.32
N GLY A 162 -2.44 37.93 -17.21
CA GLY A 162 -3.27 38.72 -18.12
C GLY A 162 -4.73 38.29 -18.06
N ASP A 163 -5.36 38.27 -19.23
CA ASP A 163 -6.81 38.01 -19.38
C ASP A 163 -7.07 36.58 -19.88
N LYS A 164 -6.05 35.92 -20.44
CA LYS A 164 -6.20 34.65 -21.16
C LYS A 164 -5.77 33.43 -20.35
N ILE A 165 -4.94 33.58 -19.32
CA ILE A 165 -4.43 32.43 -18.56
C ILE A 165 -4.92 32.48 -17.12
N LYS A 166 -5.49 31.37 -16.65
CA LYS A 166 -5.92 31.14 -15.26
C LYS A 166 -5.15 29.97 -14.67
N VAL A 167 -4.66 30.13 -13.46
CA VAL A 167 -3.86 29.14 -12.73
C VAL A 167 -4.53 28.84 -11.40
N ASP A 168 -4.68 27.56 -11.09
CA ASP A 168 -5.21 27.03 -9.84
C ASP A 168 -4.40 25.79 -9.47
N VAL A 169 -3.66 25.84 -8.36
CA VAL A 169 -2.82 24.76 -7.87
C VAL A 169 -3.08 24.57 -6.39
N ASP A 170 -3.49 23.37 -6.00
CA ASP A 170 -3.63 22.92 -4.63
C ASP A 170 -2.78 21.65 -4.48
N GLN A 171 -1.68 21.75 -3.74
CA GLN A 171 -0.73 20.66 -3.57
C GLN A 171 -0.39 20.50 -2.09
N SER A 172 -0.49 19.26 -1.61
CA SER A 172 -0.04 18.89 -0.28
C SER A 172 0.81 17.61 -0.31
N SER A 173 1.86 17.57 0.51
CA SER A 173 2.75 16.40 0.65
C SER A 173 2.13 15.28 1.48
N ASN A 174 1.05 15.57 2.22
CA ASN A 174 0.43 14.66 3.19
C ASN A 174 -0.87 14.02 2.70
N VAL A 175 -1.08 14.00 1.38
CA VAL A 175 -2.28 13.42 0.76
C VAL A 175 -2.06 11.93 0.49
N GLN A 176 -3.04 11.08 0.86
CA GLN A 176 -2.98 9.64 0.62
C GLN A 176 -3.23 9.25 -0.85
N THR A 177 -3.96 10.09 -1.58
CA THR A 177 -4.37 9.86 -2.97
C THR A 177 -3.87 10.97 -3.90
N ASN A 178 -3.24 10.60 -5.02
CA ASN A 178 -2.76 11.58 -6.01
C ASN A 178 -3.87 12.47 -6.60
N LEU A 179 -5.14 12.03 -6.52
CA LEU A 179 -6.31 12.75 -7.01
C LEU A 179 -6.63 14.05 -6.24
N ASP A 180 -6.22 14.17 -4.97
CA ASP A 180 -6.55 15.39 -4.21
C ASP A 180 -5.59 16.54 -4.51
N ASN A 181 -4.39 16.23 -5.02
CA ASN A 181 -3.49 17.23 -5.56
C ASN A 181 -4.03 17.72 -6.91
N LYS A 182 -4.35 19.00 -6.97
CA LYS A 182 -4.95 19.66 -8.15
C LYS A 182 -3.95 20.61 -8.75
N VAL A 183 -3.68 20.42 -10.03
CA VAL A 183 -2.96 21.38 -10.86
C VAL A 183 -3.86 21.68 -12.03
N LYS A 184 -4.26 22.93 -12.21
CA LYS A 184 -5.12 23.35 -13.31
C LYS A 184 -4.61 24.64 -13.90
N LEU A 185 -4.21 24.56 -15.15
CA LEU A 185 -3.82 25.71 -15.96
C LEU A 185 -4.76 25.79 -17.15
N ARG A 186 -5.43 26.93 -17.31
CA ARG A 186 -6.42 27.14 -18.35
C ARG A 186 -6.02 28.34 -19.20
N TYR A 187 -5.96 28.14 -20.51
CA TYR A 187 -5.98 29.19 -21.51
C TYR A 187 -7.41 29.38 -22.03
N GLU A 188 -7.86 30.62 -22.13
CA GLU A 188 -9.11 31.02 -22.78
C GLU A 188 -8.76 31.99 -23.93
N GLY A 189 -9.11 31.59 -25.15
CA GLY A 189 -8.95 32.42 -26.34
C GLY A 189 -10.11 33.40 -26.49
N ASP A 190 -9.90 34.43 -27.33
CA ASP A 190 -10.91 35.45 -27.60
C ASP A 190 -12.05 34.90 -28.49
N GLU A 191 -13.08 35.71 -28.72
CA GLU A 191 -14.23 35.35 -29.56
C GLU A 191 -13.83 35.00 -31.00
N ASP A 192 -12.77 35.61 -31.52
CA ASP A 192 -12.26 35.38 -32.87
C ASP A 192 -11.20 34.27 -32.95
N ASP A 193 -10.72 33.74 -31.81
CA ASP A 193 -9.67 32.72 -31.80
C ASP A 193 -10.22 31.35 -32.22
N MET A 194 -9.51 30.62 -33.10
CA MET A 194 -9.87 29.24 -33.45
C MET A 194 -9.77 28.30 -32.24
N ILE A 195 -8.75 28.49 -31.41
CA ILE A 195 -8.56 27.75 -30.15
C ILE A 195 -9.35 28.48 -29.06
N LYS A 196 -10.41 27.85 -28.57
CA LYS A 196 -11.27 28.41 -27.53
C LYS A 196 -10.72 28.19 -26.14
N SER A 197 -10.18 27.00 -25.88
CA SER A 197 -9.53 26.74 -24.59
C SER A 197 -8.50 25.63 -24.64
N VAL A 198 -7.51 25.75 -23.75
CA VAL A 198 -6.54 24.69 -23.45
C VAL A 198 -6.48 24.52 -21.93
N ASP A 199 -6.94 23.37 -21.45
CA ASP A 199 -6.90 22.95 -20.05
C ASP A 199 -5.74 21.96 -19.86
N LEU A 200 -4.87 22.23 -18.89
CA LEU A 200 -3.73 21.41 -18.52
C LEU A 200 -3.83 20.97 -17.05
N GLY A 201 -3.46 19.72 -16.78
CA GLY A 201 -3.52 19.10 -15.46
C GLY A 201 -4.86 18.40 -15.20
N ASN A 202 -5.48 18.62 -14.04
CA ASN A 202 -6.74 17.98 -13.67
C ASN A 202 -7.89 18.49 -14.56
N THR A 203 -8.45 17.59 -15.37
CA THR A 203 -9.53 17.89 -16.31
C THR A 203 -10.67 16.88 -16.21
N ASN A 204 -11.86 17.34 -16.61
CA ASN A 204 -13.07 16.52 -16.67
C ASN A 204 -13.60 16.47 -18.10
N LEU A 205 -14.08 15.29 -18.50
CA LEU A 205 -14.74 15.07 -19.77
C LEU A 205 -16.22 14.79 -19.54
N SER A 206 -17.04 15.70 -20.08
CA SER A 206 -18.47 15.51 -20.23
C SER A 206 -18.84 15.96 -21.64
N LEU A 207 -19.28 15.01 -22.47
CA LEU A 207 -19.74 15.28 -23.84
C LEU A 207 -21.27 15.35 -23.84
N GLN A 208 -21.83 16.46 -24.33
CA GLN A 208 -23.28 16.56 -24.50
C GLN A 208 -23.71 15.60 -25.62
N GLY A 209 -24.65 14.70 -25.33
CA GLY A 209 -25.15 13.70 -26.30
C GLY A 209 -24.44 12.34 -26.28
N ALA A 210 -23.36 12.17 -25.53
CA ALA A 210 -22.73 10.87 -25.30
C ALA A 210 -22.74 10.51 -23.82
N SER A 211 -23.03 9.24 -23.49
CA SER A 211 -22.98 8.73 -22.11
C SER A 211 -21.54 8.46 -21.63
N ILE A 212 -20.61 9.35 -21.98
CA ILE A 212 -19.20 9.27 -21.58
C ILE A 212 -18.95 10.40 -20.59
N ARG A 213 -18.75 10.02 -19.32
CA ARG A 213 -18.33 10.92 -18.25
C ARG A 213 -17.09 10.32 -17.61
N GLN A 214 -16.01 11.08 -17.63
CA GLN A 214 -14.74 10.69 -17.00
C GLN A 214 -14.24 11.88 -16.17
N GLU A 215 -13.90 11.60 -14.92
CA GLU A 215 -13.44 12.57 -13.93
C GLU A 215 -12.06 12.15 -13.41
N GLY A 216 -11.29 13.10 -12.87
CA GLY A 216 -9.98 12.81 -12.30
C GLY A 216 -8.93 12.42 -13.35
N LEU A 217 -8.99 13.04 -14.53
CA LEU A 217 -8.00 12.87 -15.58
C LEU A 217 -6.87 13.87 -15.36
N PHE A 218 -5.62 13.43 -15.45
CA PHE A 218 -4.46 14.33 -15.52
C PHE A 218 -3.94 14.37 -16.95
N GLY A 219 -4.00 15.53 -17.61
CA GLY A 219 -3.59 15.63 -19.01
C GLY A 219 -3.84 16.97 -19.66
N VAL A 220 -3.97 16.96 -20.99
CA VAL A 220 -4.22 18.12 -21.83
C VAL A 220 -5.58 17.96 -22.49
N LYS A 221 -6.42 19.00 -22.41
CA LYS A 221 -7.69 19.12 -23.11
C LYS A 221 -7.69 20.39 -23.94
N THR A 222 -8.03 20.28 -25.21
CA THR A 222 -8.10 21.40 -26.14
C THR A 222 -9.48 21.46 -26.78
N VAL A 223 -10.06 22.66 -26.84
CA VAL A 223 -11.31 22.93 -27.54
C VAL A 223 -11.02 23.93 -28.65
N ALA A 224 -11.28 23.53 -29.89
CA ALA A 224 -11.16 24.38 -31.07
C ALA A 224 -12.51 24.49 -31.77
N LYS A 225 -12.85 25.68 -32.28
CA LYS A 225 -14.08 25.93 -33.05
C LYS A 225 -13.72 26.17 -34.50
N LEU A 226 -14.12 25.26 -35.38
CA LEU A 226 -13.96 25.35 -36.83
C LEU A 226 -15.31 25.67 -37.47
N GLY A 227 -15.61 26.97 -37.57
CA GLY A 227 -16.92 27.45 -38.04
C GLY A 227 -18.04 27.02 -37.09
N ASN A 228 -18.89 26.09 -37.53
CA ASN A 228 -20.01 25.55 -36.75
C ASN A 228 -19.70 24.20 -36.07
N VAL A 229 -18.45 23.74 -36.15
CA VAL A 229 -18.02 22.46 -35.58
C VAL A 229 -17.08 22.72 -34.40
N ASP A 230 -17.42 22.14 -33.24
CA ASP A 230 -16.55 22.15 -32.06
C ASP A 230 -15.73 20.84 -32.01
N LEU A 231 -14.41 20.97 -32.07
CA LEU A 231 -13.46 19.87 -31.94
C LEU A 231 -12.89 19.86 -30.51
N VAL A 232 -13.22 18.81 -29.74
CA VAL A 232 -12.68 18.59 -28.40
C VAL A 232 -11.66 17.45 -28.46
N THR A 233 -10.41 17.74 -28.12
CA THR A 233 -9.30 16.77 -28.09
C THR A 233 -8.79 16.61 -26.67
N ILE A 234 -8.60 15.36 -26.20
CA ILE A 234 -8.09 15.07 -24.85
C ILE A 234 -7.01 13.99 -24.93
N ALA A 235 -5.87 14.28 -24.33
CA ALA A 235 -4.80 13.32 -24.08
C ALA A 235 -4.53 13.31 -22.57
N SER A 236 -4.89 12.24 -21.88
CA SER A 236 -4.79 12.17 -20.43
C SER A 236 -4.46 10.78 -19.90
N LYS A 237 -3.88 10.77 -18.70
CA LYS A 237 -3.73 9.58 -17.87
C LYS A 237 -4.85 9.57 -16.84
N GLN A 238 -5.57 8.46 -16.77
CA GLN A 238 -6.60 8.26 -15.76
C GLN A 238 -5.93 7.84 -14.46
N GLU A 239 -6.03 8.67 -13.42
CA GLU A 239 -5.54 8.34 -12.07
C GLU A 239 -6.68 7.87 -11.15
N GLY A 240 -7.94 8.02 -11.57
CA GLY A 240 -9.13 7.56 -10.86
C GLY A 240 -9.50 6.10 -11.13
N LYS A 241 -9.67 5.30 -10.07
CA LYS A 241 -10.29 3.96 -10.15
C LYS A 241 -11.81 4.12 -10.07
N SER A 242 -12.53 3.78 -11.14
CA SER A 242 -14.00 3.77 -11.12
C SER A 242 -14.47 2.54 -10.32
N GLU A 243 -15.05 2.76 -9.15
CA GLU A 243 -15.74 1.72 -8.39
C GLU A 243 -17.25 1.92 -8.49
N THR A 244 -17.89 1.08 -9.31
CA THR A 244 -19.35 1.07 -9.43
C THR A 244 -19.94 0.23 -8.29
N SER A 245 -20.39 0.88 -7.22
CA SER A 245 -21.17 0.21 -6.18
C SER A 245 -22.66 0.30 -6.49
N ARG A 246 -23.34 -0.84 -6.59
CA ARG A 246 -24.78 -0.92 -6.86
C ARG A 246 -25.52 -0.96 -5.53
N PHE A 247 -25.92 0.20 -5.04
CA PHE A 247 -26.74 0.30 -3.84
C PHE A 247 -28.15 -0.23 -4.11
N THR A 248 -28.52 -1.33 -3.45
CA THR A 248 -29.90 -1.80 -3.33
C THR A 248 -30.36 -1.48 -1.89
N PRO A 249 -31.62 -1.05 -1.64
CA PRO A 249 -32.08 -0.58 -0.32
C PRO A 249 -31.95 -1.54 0.89
N SER A 250 -31.33 -2.72 0.74
CA SER A 250 -31.15 -3.73 1.79
C SER A 250 -29.69 -4.02 2.16
N GLY A 251 -28.73 -3.17 1.77
CA GLY A 251 -27.32 -3.28 2.17
C GLY A 251 -26.38 -3.73 1.05
N GLU A 252 -25.07 -3.52 1.28
CA GLU A 252 -24.01 -3.83 0.34
C GLU A 252 -23.88 -5.36 0.15
N LYS A 253 -24.25 -5.87 -1.04
CA LYS A 253 -24.06 -7.27 -1.39
C LYS A 253 -22.65 -7.50 -1.93
N ARG A 254 -21.71 -7.88 -1.06
CA ARG A 254 -20.41 -8.41 -1.49
C ARG A 254 -20.59 -9.85 -1.97
N GLN A 255 -20.37 -10.12 -3.26
CA GLN A 255 -20.34 -11.48 -3.78
C GLN A 255 -19.03 -12.14 -3.34
N VAL A 256 -19.08 -13.00 -2.32
CA VAL A 256 -17.94 -13.82 -1.90
C VAL A 256 -17.95 -15.09 -2.76
N LYS A 257 -16.91 -15.29 -3.56
CA LYS A 257 -16.65 -16.58 -4.24
C LYS A 257 -15.69 -17.37 -3.37
N VAL A 258 -16.11 -18.54 -2.89
CA VAL A 258 -15.25 -19.46 -2.13
C VAL A 258 -15.02 -20.69 -3.00
N PRO A 259 -13.78 -20.96 -3.46
CA PRO A 259 -13.45 -22.18 -4.19
C PRO A 259 -13.62 -23.42 -3.31
N ASP A 260 -14.05 -24.55 -3.90
CA ASP A 260 -14.25 -25.81 -3.17
C ASP A 260 -12.96 -26.34 -2.50
N LEU A 261 -11.79 -25.96 -3.03
CA LEU A 261 -10.47 -26.33 -2.48
C LEU A 261 -10.05 -25.49 -1.27
N ASP A 262 -10.66 -24.32 -1.06
CA ASP A 262 -10.35 -23.38 0.03
C ASP A 262 -11.16 -23.70 1.31
N TYR A 263 -11.24 -24.98 1.65
CA TYR A 263 -11.82 -25.39 2.92
C TYR A 263 -10.86 -25.08 4.08
N ILE A 264 -11.42 -24.86 5.27
CA ILE A 264 -10.62 -24.63 6.48
C ILE A 264 -10.01 -25.97 6.93
N LYS A 265 -8.71 -26.10 6.72
CA LYS A 265 -7.95 -27.32 7.04
C LYS A 265 -7.86 -27.54 8.55
N ARG A 266 -7.93 -28.81 8.99
CA ARG A 266 -7.67 -29.25 10.38
C ARG A 266 -8.60 -28.61 11.43
N THR A 267 -9.84 -28.34 11.05
CA THR A 267 -10.85 -27.73 11.92
C THR A 267 -11.99 -28.68 12.25
N TYR A 268 -12.39 -29.54 11.30
CA TYR A 268 -13.54 -30.42 11.44
C TYR A 268 -13.07 -31.88 11.49
N PHE A 269 -13.53 -32.62 12.50
CA PHE A 269 -13.16 -34.02 12.72
C PHE A 269 -14.39 -34.86 13.03
N LEU A 270 -14.48 -36.04 12.40
CA LEU A 270 -15.51 -37.02 12.72
C LEU A 270 -15.11 -37.76 13.99
N ILE A 271 -16.05 -37.90 14.93
CA ILE A 271 -15.84 -38.68 16.17
C ILE A 271 -16.05 -40.18 15.90
N SER A 272 -16.96 -40.50 14.98
CA SER A 272 -17.28 -41.86 14.56
C SER A 272 -17.43 -41.92 13.05
N ASP A 273 -17.14 -43.09 12.49
CA ASP A 273 -17.32 -43.45 11.08
C ASP A 273 -18.76 -43.93 10.77
N HIS A 274 -19.56 -44.17 11.81
CA HIS A 274 -20.94 -44.63 11.71
C HIS A 274 -21.89 -43.76 12.55
N ARG A 275 -23.19 -43.94 12.29
CA ARG A 275 -24.26 -43.33 13.11
C ARG A 275 -24.27 -44.00 14.48
N MET A 276 -24.12 -43.21 15.53
CA MET A 276 -24.09 -43.72 16.91
C MET A 276 -25.23 -43.18 17.76
N THR A 277 -25.65 -43.96 18.74
CA THR A 277 -26.47 -43.51 19.89
C THR A 277 -25.53 -43.43 21.07
N TRP A 278 -25.41 -42.29 21.73
CA TRP A 278 -24.32 -42.07 22.69
C TRP A 278 -24.69 -41.01 23.74
N ASP A 279 -24.00 -41.05 24.88
CA ASP A 279 -24.12 -40.01 25.90
C ASP A 279 -23.21 -38.83 25.54
N ARG A 280 -23.79 -37.75 25.03
CA ARG A 280 -23.04 -36.53 24.68
C ARG A 280 -22.26 -35.94 25.86
N ALA A 281 -22.75 -36.08 27.09
CA ALA A 281 -22.10 -35.54 28.29
C ALA A 281 -20.83 -36.31 28.67
N SER A 282 -20.71 -37.55 28.19
CA SER A 282 -19.52 -38.39 28.38
C SER A 282 -18.33 -37.98 27.50
N LEU A 283 -18.54 -37.13 26.48
CA LEU A 283 -17.47 -36.73 25.57
C LEU A 283 -16.36 -36.01 26.33
N ARG A 284 -15.12 -36.47 26.14
CA ARG A 284 -13.91 -35.73 26.48
C ARG A 284 -13.00 -35.71 25.25
N VAL A 285 -12.36 -34.58 25.02
CA VAL A 285 -11.50 -34.35 23.85
C VAL A 285 -10.11 -33.99 24.34
N PHE A 286 -9.11 -34.58 23.71
CA PHE A 286 -7.73 -34.56 24.16
C PHE A 286 -6.83 -34.15 23.00
N LYS A 287 -5.94 -33.19 23.25
CA LYS A 287 -4.93 -32.76 22.29
C LYS A 287 -3.53 -33.04 22.83
N ASP A 288 -2.69 -33.64 22.01
CA ASP A 288 -1.25 -33.65 22.19
C ASP A 288 -0.65 -32.72 21.13
N ASP A 289 0.19 -31.78 21.56
CA ASP A 289 0.89 -30.81 20.72
C ASP A 289 2.27 -31.33 20.24
N ALA A 290 2.55 -32.62 20.45
CA ALA A 290 3.81 -33.29 20.19
C ALA A 290 4.99 -32.77 21.05
N ILE A 291 4.70 -31.98 22.09
CA ILE A 291 5.70 -31.50 23.05
C ILE A 291 5.55 -32.29 24.33
N ALA A 292 6.39 -33.32 24.46
CA ALA A 292 6.51 -34.10 25.68
C ALA A 292 6.89 -33.18 26.85
N SER A 293 5.96 -33.01 27.78
CA SER A 293 6.13 -32.12 28.92
C SER A 293 5.50 -32.72 30.17
N THR A 294 6.18 -32.55 31.31
CA THR A 294 5.75 -33.01 32.63
C THR A 294 4.99 -31.92 33.41
N ILE A 295 4.55 -30.86 32.74
CA ILE A 295 3.76 -29.78 33.36
C ILE A 295 2.43 -30.35 33.86
N ALA A 296 1.95 -29.87 35.01
CA ALA A 296 0.78 -30.39 35.74
C ALA A 296 -0.54 -30.52 34.97
N ASN A 297 -0.66 -29.93 33.77
CA ASN A 297 -1.87 -29.95 32.95
C ASN A 297 -1.81 -30.95 31.78
N LYS A 298 -0.74 -31.76 31.69
CA LYS A 298 -0.61 -32.82 30.69
C LYS A 298 -0.51 -34.18 31.36
N THR A 299 -1.28 -35.13 30.84
CA THR A 299 -1.28 -36.52 31.34
C THR A 299 -0.92 -37.46 30.20
N ARG A 300 -0.21 -38.55 30.51
CA ARG A 300 0.13 -39.56 29.50
C ARG A 300 -1.13 -40.25 29.00
N GLY A 301 -1.14 -40.64 27.73
CA GLY A 301 -2.25 -41.36 27.13
C GLY A 301 -1.78 -42.38 26.10
N LEU A 302 -2.55 -43.46 26.02
CA LEU A 302 -2.49 -44.45 24.95
C LEU A 302 -3.61 -44.13 23.97
N VAL A 303 -3.29 -43.99 22.69
CA VAL A 303 -4.25 -43.68 21.63
C VAL A 303 -4.32 -44.83 20.66
N ARG A 304 -5.55 -45.29 20.37
CA ARG A 304 -5.84 -46.37 19.43
C ARG A 304 -6.93 -45.93 18.46
N LEU A 305 -6.99 -46.55 17.28
CA LEU A 305 -8.12 -46.33 16.37
C LEU A 305 -9.43 -46.89 16.95
N ASP A 306 -9.34 -48.06 17.60
CA ASP A 306 -10.43 -48.70 18.33
C ASP A 306 -9.97 -49.05 19.75
N PRO A 307 -10.27 -48.24 20.77
CA PRO A 307 -9.82 -48.48 22.13
C PRO A 307 -10.58 -49.62 22.85
N THR A 308 -11.58 -50.25 22.21
CA THR A 308 -12.37 -51.31 22.86
C THR A 308 -11.63 -52.65 22.91
N ARG A 309 -10.64 -52.86 22.04
CA ARG A 309 -9.85 -54.10 21.96
C ARG A 309 -8.48 -53.93 22.64
N ASP A 310 -7.80 -55.05 22.91
CA ASP A 310 -6.46 -55.07 23.51
C ASP A 310 -5.36 -54.64 22.52
N SER A 311 -4.19 -54.24 23.07
CA SER A 311 -3.06 -53.73 22.26
C SER A 311 -2.36 -54.80 21.40
N THR A 312 -2.62 -56.07 21.69
CA THR A 312 -2.03 -57.22 20.98
C THR A 312 -2.87 -57.69 19.80
N SER A 313 -4.06 -57.12 19.62
CA SER A 313 -4.96 -57.49 18.54
C SER A 313 -4.44 -57.07 17.17
N THR A 314 -4.51 -57.98 16.20
CA THR A 314 -4.01 -57.74 14.84
C THR A 314 -4.63 -56.50 14.22
N GLY A 315 -3.79 -55.59 13.72
CA GLY A 315 -4.23 -54.35 13.07
C GLY A 315 -4.52 -53.19 14.03
N GLN A 316 -4.21 -53.32 15.32
CA GLN A 316 -4.28 -52.21 16.26
C GLN A 316 -2.94 -51.55 16.48
N ALA A 317 -2.76 -50.35 15.92
CA ALA A 317 -1.69 -49.48 16.34
C ALA A 317 -2.06 -48.72 17.60
N GLN A 318 -1.12 -48.71 18.54
CA GLN A 318 -1.15 -47.88 19.72
C GLN A 318 -0.07 -46.80 19.60
N VAL A 319 -0.46 -45.57 19.90
CA VAL A 319 0.41 -44.41 19.95
C VAL A 319 0.46 -43.89 21.38
N HIS A 320 1.64 -43.48 21.82
CA HIS A 320 1.83 -42.83 23.11
C HIS A 320 1.89 -41.32 22.93
N GLY A 321 1.28 -40.59 23.85
CA GLY A 321 1.29 -39.12 23.82
C GLY A 321 1.10 -38.50 25.19
N THR A 322 1.25 -37.18 25.26
CA THR A 322 0.97 -36.36 26.45
C THR A 322 -0.16 -35.39 26.13
N PHE A 323 -1.31 -35.57 26.78
CA PHE A 323 -2.55 -34.92 26.40
C PHE A 323 -2.98 -33.84 27.37
N THR A 324 -3.43 -32.73 26.81
CA THR A 324 -4.23 -31.72 27.48
C THR A 324 -5.71 -31.97 27.20
N VAL A 325 -6.55 -31.90 28.23
CA VAL A 325 -8.02 -31.98 28.08
C VAL A 325 -8.55 -30.66 27.54
N LEU A 326 -9.30 -30.73 26.44
CA LEU A 326 -9.94 -29.57 25.83
C LEU A 326 -11.34 -29.32 26.42
N GLN A 327 -11.75 -28.06 26.46
CA GLN A 327 -13.01 -27.61 27.03
C GLN A 327 -14.04 -27.28 25.93
N PRO A 328 -15.29 -27.80 26.03
CA PRO A 328 -16.36 -27.44 25.11
C PRO A 328 -16.70 -25.95 25.24
N GLY A 329 -16.96 -25.28 24.12
CA GLY A 329 -17.26 -23.86 24.05
C GLY A 329 -16.04 -22.94 24.10
N LEU A 330 -14.88 -23.40 24.59
CA LEU A 330 -13.62 -22.63 24.59
C LEU A 330 -12.65 -23.14 23.53
N ASP A 331 -12.46 -24.44 23.43
CA ASP A 331 -11.52 -25.06 22.48
C ASP A 331 -12.21 -25.65 21.27
N TYR A 332 -13.40 -26.24 21.48
CA TYR A 332 -14.17 -26.91 20.43
C TYR A 332 -15.68 -26.73 20.61
N GLU A 333 -16.41 -27.00 19.55
CA GLU A 333 -17.87 -27.04 19.47
C GLU A 333 -18.28 -28.37 18.82
N LEU A 334 -19.44 -28.92 19.21
CA LEU A 334 -20.04 -30.06 18.53
C LEU A 334 -21.11 -29.58 17.57
N ILE A 335 -21.05 -30.10 16.34
CA ILE A 335 -22.10 -29.90 15.34
C ILE A 335 -22.66 -31.26 14.92
N PHE A 336 -23.97 -31.28 14.63
CA PHE A 336 -24.72 -32.50 14.35
C PHE A 336 -25.37 -32.41 12.96
N PRO A 337 -24.59 -32.38 11.87
CA PRO A 337 -25.12 -32.23 10.51
C PRO A 337 -25.93 -33.46 10.06
N TYR A 338 -25.68 -34.62 10.66
CA TYR A 338 -26.32 -35.88 10.31
C TYR A 338 -27.05 -36.46 11.52
N GLN A 339 -28.29 -36.02 11.76
CA GLN A 339 -29.12 -36.50 12.86
C GLN A 339 -30.38 -37.18 12.32
N SER A 340 -30.80 -38.28 12.94
CA SER A 340 -32.09 -38.93 12.69
C SER A 340 -32.81 -39.19 14.02
N THR A 341 -34.08 -38.79 14.07
CA THR A 341 -34.94 -38.87 15.26
C THR A 341 -36.23 -39.62 14.92
N SER A 342 -36.18 -40.95 14.87
CA SER A 342 -37.38 -41.79 14.66
C SER A 342 -37.88 -42.41 15.98
N THR A 343 -36.98 -43.00 16.78
CA THR A 343 -37.32 -43.63 18.07
C THR A 343 -36.14 -43.60 19.03
N THR A 344 -34.92 -43.70 18.50
CA THR A 344 -33.66 -43.46 19.18
C THR A 344 -32.88 -42.44 18.37
N THR A 345 -32.33 -41.42 19.02
CA THR A 345 -31.53 -40.40 18.33
C THR A 345 -30.22 -41.02 17.89
N THR A 346 -30.04 -41.15 16.58
CA THR A 346 -28.78 -41.60 15.97
C THR A 346 -28.15 -40.44 15.22
N GLU A 347 -26.84 -40.27 15.39
CA GLU A 347 -26.13 -39.15 14.80
C GLU A 347 -24.68 -39.46 14.45
N ILE A 348 -24.12 -38.69 13.53
CA ILE A 348 -22.67 -38.64 13.27
C ILE A 348 -22.20 -37.25 13.71
N PRO A 349 -21.66 -37.12 14.93
CA PRO A 349 -21.22 -35.82 15.42
C PRO A 349 -19.88 -35.45 14.81
N VAL A 350 -19.77 -34.18 14.46
CA VAL A 350 -18.54 -33.56 13.98
C VAL A 350 -18.03 -32.63 15.08
N LEU A 351 -16.78 -32.82 15.45
CA LEU A 351 -16.04 -31.92 16.30
C LEU A 351 -15.51 -30.76 15.46
N LYS A 352 -15.87 -29.53 15.81
CA LYS A 352 -15.35 -28.30 15.21
C LYS A 352 -14.42 -27.62 16.20
N MET A 353 -13.14 -27.57 15.88
CA MET A 353 -12.16 -26.82 16.65
C MET A 353 -12.39 -25.31 16.45
N ARG A 354 -12.20 -24.50 17.50
CA ARG A 354 -12.22 -23.03 17.38
C ARG A 354 -10.99 -22.48 16.69
N TYR A 355 -9.87 -23.18 16.84
CA TYR A 355 -8.61 -22.88 16.18
C TYR A 355 -8.15 -24.10 15.37
N PRO A 356 -7.72 -23.93 14.11
CA PRO A 356 -7.15 -25.02 13.32
C PRO A 356 -5.98 -25.69 14.06
N LEU A 357 -5.95 -27.02 14.06
CA LEU A 357 -4.84 -27.76 14.64
C LEU A 357 -3.59 -27.68 13.77
N ASN A 358 -2.41 -27.89 14.37
CA ASN A 358 -1.16 -28.02 13.62
C ASN A 358 -1.08 -29.38 12.91
N THR A 359 -0.14 -29.53 11.99
CA THR A 359 0.14 -30.81 11.32
C THR A 359 0.60 -31.89 12.29
N THR A 360 1.39 -31.50 13.29
CA THR A 360 2.00 -32.36 14.31
C THR A 360 1.08 -32.70 15.46
N ASP A 361 -0.02 -31.96 15.66
CA ASP A 361 -0.93 -32.22 16.78
C ASP A 361 -1.60 -33.61 16.64
N LEU A 362 -1.85 -34.30 17.74
CA LEU A 362 -2.66 -35.53 17.76
C LEU A 362 -3.96 -35.21 18.49
N LEU A 363 -5.09 -35.61 17.90
CA LEU A 363 -6.42 -35.40 18.49
C LEU A 363 -7.09 -36.73 18.78
N ALA A 364 -7.59 -36.87 20.00
CA ALA A 364 -8.22 -38.07 20.48
C ALA A 364 -9.44 -37.75 21.36
N VAL A 365 -10.32 -38.73 21.55
CA VAL A 365 -11.57 -38.58 22.28
C VAL A 365 -11.86 -39.81 23.15
N THR A 366 -12.70 -39.61 24.15
CA THR A 366 -13.42 -40.69 24.84
C THR A 366 -14.89 -40.34 24.91
N TYR A 367 -15.74 -41.35 24.84
CA TYR A 367 -17.18 -41.21 24.99
C TYR A 367 -17.80 -42.56 25.36
N VAL A 368 -19.07 -42.57 25.74
CA VAL A 368 -19.85 -43.77 26.00
C VAL A 368 -20.91 -43.91 24.93
N GLU A 369 -20.88 -45.04 24.23
CA GLU A 369 -21.80 -45.40 23.17
C GLU A 369 -22.81 -46.43 23.65
N ASN A 370 -24.07 -46.29 23.24
CA ASN A 370 -25.10 -47.28 23.49
C ASN A 370 -25.19 -48.24 22.29
N ILE A 371 -24.57 -49.41 22.44
CA ILE A 371 -24.54 -50.46 21.42
C ILE A 371 -25.54 -51.54 21.82
N GLY A 372 -26.66 -51.63 21.09
CA GLY A 372 -27.68 -52.66 21.34
C GLY A 372 -28.33 -52.59 22.73
N GLY A 373 -28.40 -51.42 23.36
CA GLY A 373 -28.94 -51.23 24.72
C GLY A 373 -27.87 -51.24 25.81
N VAL A 374 -26.59 -51.51 25.48
CA VAL A 374 -25.49 -51.60 26.43
C VAL A 374 -24.59 -50.37 26.33
N GLN A 375 -24.39 -49.70 27.46
CA GLN A 375 -23.45 -48.58 27.59
C GLN A 375 -22.01 -49.09 27.51
N THR A 376 -21.35 -48.81 26.39
CA THR A 376 -19.99 -49.26 26.06
C THR A 376 -19.04 -48.07 26.08
N PRO A 377 -18.08 -48.02 27.02
CA PRO A 377 -17.08 -46.94 27.05
C PRO A 377 -16.07 -47.11 25.92
N ILE A 378 -15.96 -46.08 25.07
CA ILE A 378 -14.97 -45.98 24.02
C ILE A 378 -13.78 -45.20 24.58
N GLY A 379 -12.79 -45.95 25.07
CA GLY A 379 -11.65 -45.42 25.82
C GLY A 379 -11.96 -45.23 27.31
N ASN A 380 -10.99 -44.69 28.03
CA ASN A 380 -11.06 -44.42 29.46
C ASN A 380 -10.40 -43.07 29.78
N PRO A 381 -11.19 -42.05 30.20
CA PRO A 381 -10.70 -40.72 30.53
C PRO A 381 -10.17 -40.58 31.96
N ASP A 382 -10.25 -41.62 32.80
CA ASP A 382 -9.66 -41.58 34.14
C ASP A 382 -8.23 -42.14 34.08
N PRO A 383 -7.18 -41.35 34.35
CA PRO A 383 -5.83 -41.85 34.23
C PRO A 383 -5.44 -42.77 35.39
N ASN A 384 -6.17 -42.76 36.52
CA ASN A 384 -5.79 -43.48 37.73
C ASN A 384 -6.31 -44.92 37.75
N VAL A 385 -7.26 -45.26 36.88
CA VAL A 385 -7.88 -46.59 36.83
C VAL A 385 -7.16 -47.47 35.81
N GLU A 386 -6.55 -48.56 36.28
CA GLU A 386 -5.99 -49.60 35.40
C GLU A 386 -7.12 -50.39 34.71
N ASN A 387 -6.89 -50.82 33.46
CA ASN A 387 -7.74 -51.81 32.81
C ASN A 387 -6.90 -52.93 32.20
N PRO A 388 -6.76 -54.07 32.90
CA PRO A 388 -5.99 -55.22 32.41
C PRO A 388 -6.53 -55.81 31.10
N SER A 389 -7.85 -55.83 30.92
CA SER A 389 -8.49 -56.41 29.71
C SER A 389 -8.13 -55.65 28.44
N GLN A 390 -7.94 -54.33 28.55
CA GLN A 390 -7.53 -53.46 27.43
C GLN A 390 -6.03 -53.14 27.48
N GLN A 391 -5.29 -53.75 28.41
CA GLN A 391 -3.86 -53.51 28.64
C GLN A 391 -3.54 -52.02 28.83
N LYS A 392 -4.37 -51.33 29.61
CA LYS A 392 -4.18 -49.93 29.98
C LYS A 392 -3.55 -49.86 31.38
N PRO A 393 -2.30 -49.38 31.52
CA PRO A 393 -1.67 -49.20 32.83
C PRO A 393 -2.27 -48.01 33.59
N ALA A 394 -2.03 -47.97 34.90
CA ALA A 394 -2.30 -46.78 35.71
C ALA A 394 -1.45 -45.58 35.23
N SER A 395 -1.92 -44.36 35.53
CA SER A 395 -1.37 -43.07 35.12
C SER A 395 -1.46 -42.72 33.63
N ASN A 396 -2.23 -43.48 32.85
CA ASN A 396 -2.45 -43.23 31.44
C ASN A 396 -3.93 -43.09 31.11
N TYR A 397 -4.29 -42.22 30.17
CA TYR A 397 -5.57 -42.32 29.47
C TYR A 397 -5.56 -43.48 28.46
N LEU A 398 -6.75 -43.96 28.10
CA LEU A 398 -6.96 -44.77 26.90
C LEU A 398 -7.92 -44.03 25.97
N LEU A 399 -7.50 -43.67 24.77
CA LEU A 399 -8.22 -42.71 23.93
C LEU A 399 -8.47 -43.27 22.52
N LYS A 400 -9.58 -42.88 21.90
CA LYS A 400 -9.85 -43.11 20.48
C LYS A 400 -9.21 -42.02 19.63
N MET A 401 -8.43 -42.39 18.63
CA MET A 401 -7.82 -41.46 17.69
C MET A 401 -8.87 -40.88 16.72
N ILE A 402 -8.86 -39.56 16.52
CA ILE A 402 -9.70 -38.90 15.50
C ILE A 402 -8.88 -38.03 14.53
N LYS A 403 -7.64 -37.65 14.89
CA LYS A 403 -6.68 -37.07 13.96
C LYS A 403 -5.27 -37.57 14.26
N PRO A 404 -4.66 -38.39 13.38
CA PRO A 404 -3.26 -38.78 13.53
C PRO A 404 -2.32 -37.59 13.29
N THR A 405 -1.06 -37.72 13.73
CA THR A 405 0.00 -36.79 13.29
C THR A 405 0.38 -37.07 11.84
N PHE A 406 0.94 -36.07 11.15
CA PHE A 406 1.35 -36.24 9.75
C PHE A 406 2.35 -37.40 9.55
N GLU A 407 3.24 -37.61 10.52
CA GLU A 407 4.27 -38.66 10.47
C GLU A 407 3.72 -40.08 10.72
N MET A 408 2.49 -40.19 11.24
CA MET A 408 1.80 -41.46 11.48
C MET A 408 1.03 -41.98 10.26
N LEU A 409 0.98 -41.19 9.17
CA LEU A 409 0.36 -41.59 7.91
C LEU A 409 1.45 -42.10 6.96
N PRO A 410 1.48 -43.39 6.60
CA PRO A 410 2.41 -43.86 5.60
C PRO A 410 1.97 -43.37 4.22
N GLU A 411 2.93 -42.87 3.47
CA GLU A 411 2.73 -42.49 2.09
C GLU A 411 2.61 -43.73 1.20
N VAL A 412 1.49 -43.86 0.50
CA VAL A 412 1.34 -44.81 -0.61
C VAL A 412 1.97 -44.17 -1.85
N PRO A 413 2.61 -44.94 -2.76
CA PRO A 413 3.12 -44.40 -4.01
C PRO A 413 2.05 -43.57 -4.75
N GLY A 414 2.32 -42.27 -4.96
CA GLY A 414 1.38 -41.33 -5.57
C GLY A 414 0.75 -40.29 -4.62
N GLY A 415 1.20 -40.18 -3.37
CA GLY A 415 0.81 -39.10 -2.46
C GLY A 415 -0.62 -39.19 -1.91
N ARG A 416 -1.24 -40.38 -2.00
CA ARG A 416 -2.52 -40.70 -1.37
C ARG A 416 -2.26 -41.33 -0.01
N TYR A 417 -3.07 -41.00 0.99
CA TYR A 417 -2.97 -41.55 2.34
C TYR A 417 -3.76 -42.86 2.44
N ASP A 418 -3.13 -43.91 2.99
CA ASP A 418 -3.80 -45.18 3.30
C ASP A 418 -4.53 -45.08 4.65
N PRO A 419 -5.87 -45.17 4.70
CA PRO A 419 -6.63 -45.16 5.95
C PRO A 419 -6.42 -46.41 6.82
N ALA A 420 -5.84 -47.49 6.29
CA ALA A 420 -5.60 -48.73 7.02
C ALA A 420 -4.25 -48.76 7.75
N ALA A 421 -3.39 -47.76 7.55
CA ALA A 421 -1.98 -47.88 7.84
C ALA A 421 -1.50 -46.92 8.94
N THR A 422 -2.32 -46.70 9.98
CA THR A 422 -1.79 -46.13 11.22
C THR A 422 -0.78 -47.14 11.78
N ALA A 423 0.50 -46.98 11.50
CA ALA A 423 1.56 -47.83 12.01
C ALA A 423 2.88 -47.07 12.02
N ARG A 424 3.38 -46.79 13.22
CA ARG A 424 4.82 -46.86 13.49
C ARG A 424 5.04 -47.20 14.96
N SER A 425 5.70 -48.34 15.14
CA SER A 425 6.27 -48.84 16.38
C SER A 425 7.48 -48.00 16.78
N SER A 426 7.54 -47.63 18.06
CA SER A 426 8.77 -47.66 18.85
C SER A 426 8.40 -47.84 20.30
#